data_AF-W0T5D1-F1
#
_entry.id   AF-W0T5D1-F1
#
_cell.length_a   1.000
_cell.length_b   1.000
_cell.length_c   1.000
_cell.angle_alpha   90.00
_cell.angle_beta   90.00
_cell.angle_gamma   90.00
#
_symmetry.space_group_name_H-M   'P 1'
#
loop_
_entity.id
_entity.type
_entity.pdbx_description
1 polymer ?
#
loop_
_entity_poly.entity_id
_entity_poly.type
_entity_poly.pdbx_seq_one_letter_code
_entity_poly.pdbx_strand_id
1 'polypeptide(L)'
;MLCLKVQSSLVGKTAGLRVARGFSSNARALSKVAEDSKLADGDDIVQIELPETSFEGYMLEVPELTYQTTKSNLLQMYKDMIIVRRMEMACDALYKAKKIRGFCHLSVGQEAIAVGIENAITKRDTVITSYRCHGFTYMRGASVQAVLAELMGRRTGVSFGKGGSMHLYAPGFYGGNGIVGAQVPLGAGLAFAHQYKHEDACSFALYGDGASNQGQVFESFNMAKLWNLPAVFCCENNKYGMGTAAARSSAMTEYFKRGQYIPGLKVNGMDILAVYQASKFAKDWAVSGNGPLVLEYETYRYGGHSMSDPGTTYRTRDEIQHMRSKNDPIAGLKMHLLELGIATEEEIKAYDKAARKYVDEQVELADAAPAPEAKMSILFEDVYVPGSETPTLRGRLQEDTWDFTNNKFAFRD
;
A
#
# COMPACT_ATOMS: atom_id res chain seq x y z
N MET A 1 4.14 -18.87 41.81
CA MET A 1 3.22 -18.28 42.80
C MET A 1 3.20 -16.79 42.53
N LEU A 2 2.13 -16.09 42.14
CA LEU A 2 0.70 -16.31 42.18
C LEU A 2 0.11 -16.17 40.76
N CYS A 3 -0.75 -17.12 40.41
CA CYS A 3 -1.57 -17.13 39.20
C CYS A 3 -2.95 -16.58 39.60
N LEU A 4 -3.38 -15.45 39.02
CA LEU A 4 -4.74 -14.94 39.18
C LEU A 4 -5.53 -15.27 37.91
N LYS A 5 -6.21 -16.41 37.98
CA LYS A 5 -7.34 -16.77 37.13
C LYS A 5 -8.47 -15.78 37.41
N VAL A 6 -8.96 -15.08 36.39
CA VAL A 6 -10.31 -14.52 36.40
C VAL A 6 -11.15 -15.36 35.45
N GLN A 7 -12.01 -16.18 36.04
CA GLN A 7 -13.01 -16.97 35.34
C GLN A 7 -14.19 -16.09 34.91
N SER A 8 -14.64 -16.41 33.71
CA SER A 8 -15.89 -16.06 33.07
C SER A 8 -17.13 -16.25 33.97
N SER A 9 -17.97 -15.23 34.08
CA SER A 9 -19.42 -15.39 34.13
C SER A 9 -20.09 -14.04 33.88
N LEU A 10 -20.82 -13.93 32.76
CA LEU A 10 -21.97 -13.04 32.57
C LEU A 10 -22.59 -13.35 31.20
N VAL A 11 -23.34 -14.46 31.16
CA VAL A 11 -24.29 -14.75 30.08
C VAL A 11 -25.59 -14.04 30.45
N GLY A 12 -25.72 -12.79 29.98
CA GLY A 12 -26.93 -11.99 30.08
C GLY A 12 -27.54 -11.80 28.69
N LYS A 13 -28.76 -12.30 28.51
CA LYS A 13 -29.54 -12.28 27.27
C LYS A 13 -29.64 -10.87 26.67
N THR A 14 -29.19 -10.68 25.44
CA THR A 14 -29.56 -9.55 24.59
C THR A 14 -30.36 -10.03 23.39
N ALA A 15 -31.55 -9.44 23.24
CA ALA A 15 -32.49 -9.69 22.17
C ALA A 15 -31.89 -9.30 20.82
N GLY A 16 -32.10 -10.16 19.82
CA GLY A 16 -31.53 -10.02 18.50
C GLY A 16 -32.05 -8.80 17.75
N LEU A 17 -31.15 -7.84 17.48
CA LEU A 17 -31.27 -6.95 16.33
C LEU A 17 -30.69 -7.69 15.12
N ARG A 18 -31.56 -8.22 14.27
CA ARG A 18 -31.20 -8.69 12.93
C ARG A 18 -30.80 -7.48 12.09
N VAL A 19 -29.50 -7.18 12.01
CA VAL A 19 -28.95 -6.37 10.93
C VAL A 19 -29.05 -7.21 9.65
N ALA A 20 -29.91 -6.79 8.74
CA ALA A 20 -30.06 -7.40 7.44
C ALA A 20 -28.73 -7.30 6.67
N ARG A 21 -27.95 -8.39 6.67
CA ARG A 21 -26.83 -8.58 5.75
C ARG A 21 -27.37 -8.83 4.35
N GLY A 22 -27.69 -7.74 3.66
CA GLY A 22 -27.92 -7.74 2.22
C GLY A 22 -26.60 -7.63 1.46
N PHE A 23 -25.75 -8.66 1.54
CA PHE A 23 -24.70 -8.83 0.53
C PHE A 23 -25.36 -9.39 -0.73
N SER A 24 -25.72 -8.47 -1.62
CA SER A 24 -26.28 -8.74 -2.94
C SER A 24 -25.28 -9.48 -3.84
N SER A 25 -25.83 -10.36 -4.65
CA SER A 25 -25.28 -11.52 -5.36
C SER A 25 -24.32 -11.25 -6.53
N ASN A 26 -23.52 -10.18 -6.52
CA ASN A 26 -22.57 -9.87 -7.60
C ASN A 26 -21.09 -10.10 -7.27
N ALA A 27 -20.77 -10.73 -6.12
CA ALA A 27 -19.42 -11.15 -5.75
C ALA A 27 -18.93 -12.44 -6.44
N ARG A 28 -19.67 -12.94 -7.45
CA ARG A 28 -19.43 -14.23 -8.11
C ARG A 28 -18.57 -14.16 -9.38
N ALA A 29 -18.05 -12.98 -9.75
CA ALA A 29 -17.24 -12.82 -10.96
C ALA A 29 -15.73 -12.61 -10.75
N LEU A 30 -15.23 -12.41 -9.52
CA LEU A 30 -13.78 -12.23 -9.26
C LEU A 30 -13.28 -12.89 -7.95
N SER A 31 -14.03 -13.83 -7.36
CA SER A 31 -13.60 -14.62 -6.19
C SER A 31 -13.15 -16.04 -6.59
N LYS A 32 -12.28 -16.14 -7.59
CA LYS A 32 -11.55 -17.39 -7.91
C LYS A 32 -10.05 -17.24 -7.62
N VAL A 33 -9.75 -16.70 -6.44
CA VAL A 33 -8.41 -16.65 -5.84
C VAL A 33 -8.51 -17.22 -4.43
N ALA A 34 -8.86 -18.51 -4.36
CA ALA A 34 -8.66 -19.41 -3.23
C ALA A 34 -9.08 -20.80 -3.73
N GLU A 35 -8.19 -21.77 -3.63
CA GLU A 35 -8.31 -23.15 -4.15
C GLU A 35 -8.12 -23.30 -5.67
N ASP A 36 -6.88 -23.11 -6.12
CA ASP A 36 -6.29 -23.98 -7.14
C ASP A 36 -4.78 -24.01 -6.88
N SER A 37 -4.35 -24.73 -5.83
CA SER A 37 -2.99 -25.24 -5.75
C SER A 37 -2.85 -26.45 -6.69
N LYS A 38 -3.21 -26.26 -7.96
CA LYS A 38 -2.80 -27.18 -9.01
C LYS A 38 -1.30 -27.00 -9.15
N LEU A 39 -0.57 -28.08 -8.92
CA LEU A 39 0.81 -28.20 -9.37
C LEU A 39 0.86 -27.66 -10.80
N ALA A 40 1.62 -26.58 -11.00
CA ALA A 40 1.80 -25.99 -12.31
C ALA A 40 2.25 -27.11 -13.26
N ASP A 41 1.55 -27.27 -14.39
CA ASP A 41 2.02 -28.15 -15.44
C ASP A 41 3.41 -27.63 -15.89
N GLY A 42 4.33 -28.53 -16.26
CA GLY A 42 5.72 -28.15 -16.58
C GLY A 42 5.84 -27.04 -17.65
N ASP A 43 4.82 -26.91 -18.50
CA ASP A 43 4.71 -25.91 -19.56
C ASP A 43 4.34 -24.48 -19.09
N ASP A 44 3.95 -24.27 -17.81
CA ASP A 44 3.61 -22.95 -17.25
C ASP A 44 4.80 -22.25 -16.56
N ILE A 45 5.89 -22.96 -16.31
CA ILE A 45 7.09 -22.41 -15.65
C ILE A 45 7.97 -21.68 -16.66
N VAL A 46 8.45 -20.50 -16.29
CA VAL A 46 9.40 -19.70 -17.06
C VAL A 46 10.56 -19.29 -16.17
N GLN A 47 11.75 -19.31 -16.76
CA GLN A 47 12.97 -18.83 -16.12
C GLN A 47 13.16 -17.35 -16.44
N ILE A 48 13.33 -16.55 -15.40
CA ILE A 48 13.65 -15.13 -15.50
C ILE A 48 15.13 -14.95 -15.23
N GLU A 49 15.76 -14.09 -16.03
CA GLU A 49 17.13 -13.63 -15.84
C GLU A 49 17.11 -12.11 -15.73
N LEU A 50 17.54 -11.62 -14.58
CA LEU A 50 17.62 -10.21 -14.24
C LEU A 50 18.99 -9.64 -14.65
N PRO A 51 19.05 -8.38 -15.11
CA PRO A 51 20.32 -7.70 -15.34
C PRO A 51 21.17 -7.64 -14.07
N GLU A 52 22.50 -7.66 -14.20
CA GLU A 52 23.44 -7.51 -13.07
C GLU A 52 23.23 -6.20 -12.28
N THR A 53 22.68 -5.18 -12.94
CA THR A 53 22.36 -3.88 -12.34
C THR A 53 21.07 -3.88 -11.52
N SER A 54 20.37 -5.02 -11.41
CA SER A 54 19.10 -5.11 -10.68
C SER A 54 19.26 -4.88 -9.19
N PHE A 55 20.41 -5.25 -8.63
CA PHE A 55 20.68 -5.26 -7.20
C PHE A 55 22.06 -4.67 -6.86
N GLU A 56 22.13 -3.95 -5.74
CA GLU A 56 23.39 -3.59 -5.09
C GLU A 56 23.27 -3.89 -3.58
N GLY A 57 24.18 -4.69 -3.04
CA GLY A 57 24.14 -5.16 -1.65
C GLY A 57 24.99 -4.34 -0.68
N TYR A 58 24.57 -4.30 0.58
CA TYR A 58 25.33 -3.76 1.70
C TYR A 58 25.25 -4.73 2.88
N MET A 59 26.40 -5.30 3.28
CA MET A 59 26.49 -6.28 4.37
C MET A 59 25.62 -7.54 4.17
N LEU A 60 25.36 -7.92 2.91
CA LEU A 60 24.63 -9.13 2.53
C LEU A 60 25.08 -9.63 1.15
N GLU A 61 24.81 -10.90 0.87
CA GLU A 61 24.84 -11.44 -0.49
C GLU A 61 23.54 -11.09 -1.20
N VAL A 62 23.65 -10.53 -2.41
CA VAL A 62 22.48 -10.09 -3.18
C VAL A 62 21.62 -11.29 -3.61
N PRO A 63 20.31 -11.10 -3.85
CA PRO A 63 19.45 -12.18 -4.36
C PRO A 63 19.98 -12.74 -5.68
N GLU A 64 19.69 -14.02 -5.93
CA GLU A 64 19.97 -14.64 -7.23
C GLU A 64 19.31 -13.83 -8.37
N LEU A 65 20.09 -13.60 -9.43
CA LEU A 65 19.62 -12.90 -10.64
C LEU A 65 18.75 -13.80 -11.53
N THR A 66 18.74 -15.10 -11.29
CA THR A 66 17.86 -16.03 -11.98
C THR A 66 16.85 -16.63 -11.01
N TYR A 67 15.60 -16.75 -11.45
CA TYR A 67 14.57 -17.43 -10.67
C TYR A 67 13.47 -17.97 -11.59
N GLN A 68 12.69 -18.91 -11.06
CA GLN A 68 11.53 -19.47 -11.76
C GLN A 68 10.24 -18.83 -11.26
N THR A 69 9.32 -18.59 -12.19
CA THR A 69 7.95 -18.15 -11.93
C THR A 69 7.01 -18.76 -12.97
N THR A 70 5.70 -18.55 -12.84
CA THR A 70 4.73 -19.00 -13.84
C THR A 70 4.38 -17.90 -14.84
N LYS A 71 3.96 -18.29 -16.05
CA LYS A 71 3.41 -17.36 -17.06
C LYS A 71 2.19 -16.62 -16.51
N SER A 72 1.34 -17.35 -15.79
CA SER A 72 0.16 -16.81 -15.10
C SER A 72 0.51 -15.69 -14.11
N ASN A 73 1.58 -15.83 -13.33
CA ASN A 73 2.04 -14.81 -12.39
C ASN A 73 2.51 -13.53 -13.10
N LEU A 74 3.29 -13.67 -14.18
CA LEU A 74 3.76 -12.53 -14.99
C LEU A 74 2.59 -11.77 -15.63
N LEU A 75 1.62 -12.50 -16.19
CA LEU A 75 0.41 -11.90 -16.75
C LEU A 75 -0.42 -11.18 -15.69
N GLN A 76 -0.49 -11.73 -14.47
CA GLN A 76 -1.21 -11.10 -13.37
C GLN A 76 -0.54 -9.80 -12.92
N MET A 77 0.78 -9.81 -12.70
CA MET A 77 1.56 -8.60 -12.39
C MET A 77 1.35 -7.50 -13.44
N TYR A 78 1.33 -7.87 -14.72
CA TYR A 78 1.07 -6.91 -15.81
C TYR A 78 -0.32 -6.29 -15.71
N LYS A 79 -1.36 -7.11 -15.55
CA LYS A 79 -2.75 -6.65 -15.41
C LYS A 79 -2.93 -5.74 -14.19
N ASP A 80 -2.33 -6.10 -13.08
CA ASP A 80 -2.42 -5.34 -11.83
C ASP A 80 -1.74 -3.96 -11.98
N MET A 81 -0.56 -3.88 -12.58
CA MET A 81 0.10 -2.59 -12.83
C MET A 81 -0.74 -1.69 -13.76
N ILE A 82 -1.38 -2.24 -14.79
CA ILE A 82 -2.29 -1.46 -15.64
C ILE A 82 -3.48 -0.95 -14.84
N ILE A 83 -4.10 -1.78 -14.00
CA ILE A 83 -5.23 -1.36 -13.16
C ILE A 83 -4.80 -0.23 -12.21
N VAL A 84 -3.65 -0.35 -11.54
CA VAL A 84 -3.10 0.70 -10.68
C VAL A 84 -2.89 2.00 -11.47
N ARG A 85 -2.21 1.93 -12.64
CA ARG A 85 -1.99 3.08 -13.53
C ARG A 85 -3.31 3.74 -13.93
N ARG A 86 -4.32 2.96 -14.32
CA ARG A 86 -5.64 3.46 -14.75
C ARG A 86 -6.41 4.08 -13.60
N MET A 87 -6.39 3.47 -12.42
CA MET A 87 -6.99 4.03 -11.20
C MET A 87 -6.37 5.40 -10.87
N GLU A 88 -5.04 5.51 -10.91
CA GLU A 88 -4.35 6.78 -10.64
C GLU A 88 -4.66 7.85 -11.71
N MET A 89 -4.77 7.46 -12.98
CA MET A 89 -5.21 8.37 -14.05
C MET A 89 -6.66 8.82 -13.87
N ALA A 90 -7.54 7.96 -13.35
CA ALA A 90 -8.90 8.34 -13.00
C ALA A 90 -8.91 9.33 -11.82
N CYS A 91 -8.07 9.13 -10.80
CA CYS A 91 -7.89 10.08 -9.70
C CYS A 91 -7.47 11.47 -10.19
N ASP A 92 -6.53 11.56 -11.14
CA ASP A 92 -6.12 12.82 -11.78
C ASP A 92 -7.32 13.55 -12.43
N ALA A 93 -8.10 12.83 -13.24
CA ALA A 93 -9.26 13.37 -13.93
C ALA A 93 -10.35 13.82 -12.95
N LEU A 94 -10.66 13.01 -11.94
CA LEU A 94 -11.66 13.32 -10.91
C LEU A 94 -11.26 14.52 -10.03
N TYR A 95 -9.96 14.67 -9.75
CA TYR A 95 -9.44 15.85 -9.03
C TYR A 95 -9.57 17.13 -9.87
N LYS A 96 -9.23 17.07 -11.17
CA LYS A 96 -9.41 18.20 -12.10
C LYS A 96 -10.89 18.57 -12.25
N ALA A 97 -11.78 17.57 -12.23
CA ALA A 97 -13.23 17.75 -12.21
C ALA A 97 -13.80 18.18 -10.84
N LYS A 98 -12.95 18.45 -9.84
CA LYS A 98 -13.32 18.86 -8.47
C LYS A 98 -14.16 17.86 -7.67
N LYS A 99 -14.19 16.60 -8.11
CA LYS A 99 -14.83 15.49 -7.37
C LYS A 99 -13.95 14.97 -6.24
N ILE A 100 -12.63 15.05 -6.42
CA ILE A 100 -11.64 14.82 -5.36
C ILE A 100 -11.11 16.19 -4.90
N ARG A 101 -10.91 16.35 -3.59
CA ARG A 101 -10.48 17.60 -2.94
C ARG A 101 -9.37 17.34 -1.93
N GLY A 102 -8.71 18.40 -1.47
CA GLY A 102 -7.63 18.29 -0.49
C GLY A 102 -6.37 17.70 -1.11
N PHE A 103 -5.75 16.73 -0.44
CA PHE A 103 -4.56 16.05 -0.93
C PHE A 103 -4.91 14.90 -1.88
N CYS A 104 -4.08 14.70 -2.91
CA CYS A 104 -4.14 13.55 -3.80
C CYS A 104 -2.74 13.29 -4.35
N HIS A 105 -2.15 12.14 -4.01
CA HIS A 105 -0.76 11.79 -4.33
C HIS A 105 -0.72 10.54 -5.21
N LEU A 106 -0.45 10.71 -6.51
CA LEU A 106 -0.56 9.64 -7.49
C LEU A 106 0.74 8.83 -7.60
N SER A 107 0.70 7.50 -7.54
CA SER A 107 1.89 6.65 -7.70
C SER A 107 2.24 6.31 -9.17
N VAL A 108 1.81 7.13 -10.12
CA VAL A 108 2.06 6.90 -11.55
C VAL A 108 3.57 6.85 -11.84
N GLY A 109 4.04 5.70 -12.34
CA GLY A 109 5.46 5.39 -12.59
C GLY A 109 6.11 4.50 -11.53
N GLN A 110 5.40 4.23 -10.42
CA GLN A 110 5.87 3.43 -9.28
C GLN A 110 5.07 2.14 -9.10
N GLU A 111 4.31 1.72 -10.12
CA GLU A 111 3.39 0.58 -10.03
C GLU A 111 4.12 -0.72 -9.66
N ALA A 112 5.37 -0.87 -10.13
CA ALA A 112 6.19 -2.03 -9.87
C ALA A 112 6.37 -2.32 -8.37
N ILE A 113 6.43 -1.29 -7.52
CA ILE A 113 6.70 -1.45 -6.09
C ILE A 113 5.52 -2.14 -5.41
N ALA A 114 4.31 -1.56 -5.50
CA ALA A 114 3.13 -2.11 -4.85
C ALA A 114 2.77 -3.50 -5.38
N VAL A 115 2.86 -3.70 -6.70
CA VAL A 115 2.53 -4.98 -7.34
C VAL A 115 3.60 -6.03 -7.03
N GLY A 116 4.88 -5.67 -7.09
CA GLY A 116 5.99 -6.61 -6.89
C GLY A 116 6.09 -7.09 -5.44
N ILE A 117 5.91 -6.18 -4.47
CA ILE A 117 5.83 -6.55 -3.06
C ILE A 117 4.65 -7.51 -2.84
N GLU A 118 3.46 -7.16 -3.33
CA GLU A 118 2.26 -7.98 -3.06
C GLU A 118 2.37 -9.39 -3.65
N ASN A 119 2.98 -9.56 -4.82
CA ASN A 119 3.18 -10.87 -5.42
C ASN A 119 4.26 -11.71 -4.70
N ALA A 120 5.14 -11.07 -3.92
CA ALA A 120 6.18 -11.76 -3.16
C ALA A 120 5.77 -12.12 -1.71
N ILE A 121 4.74 -11.48 -1.17
CA ILE A 121 4.30 -11.68 0.22
C ILE A 121 2.97 -12.42 0.30
N THR A 122 2.49 -12.65 1.53
CA THR A 122 1.17 -13.23 1.80
C THR A 122 0.24 -12.20 2.46
N LYS A 123 -1.04 -12.54 2.58
CA LYS A 123 -2.01 -11.72 3.34
C LYS A 123 -1.77 -11.74 4.86
N ARG A 124 -0.89 -12.61 5.38
CA ARG A 124 -0.46 -12.58 6.79
C ARG A 124 0.60 -11.53 7.06
N ASP A 125 1.48 -11.28 6.09
CA ASP A 125 2.46 -10.20 6.15
C ASP A 125 1.74 -8.85 6.19
N THR A 126 2.35 -7.86 6.84
CA THR A 126 1.75 -6.55 7.01
C THR A 126 2.48 -5.50 6.19
N VAL A 127 1.71 -4.59 5.60
CA VAL A 127 2.25 -3.48 4.81
C VAL A 127 1.78 -2.17 5.42
N ILE A 128 2.68 -1.21 5.53
CA ILE A 128 2.37 0.16 5.96
C ILE A 128 3.19 1.15 5.15
N THR A 129 2.57 2.24 4.69
CA THR A 129 3.26 3.27 3.90
C THR A 129 2.80 4.68 4.27
N SER A 130 3.38 5.67 3.60
CA SER A 130 3.01 7.09 3.68
C SER A 130 1.73 7.37 2.87
N TYR A 131 1.42 8.63 2.62
CA TYR A 131 0.20 9.08 1.94
C TYR A 131 0.09 8.72 0.44
N ARG A 132 1.13 8.18 -0.20
CA ARG A 132 1.09 7.73 -1.61
C ARG A 132 0.71 6.25 -1.68
N CYS A 133 -0.53 5.94 -1.33
CA CYS A 133 -0.91 4.59 -0.91
C CYS A 133 -2.01 3.92 -1.76
N HIS A 134 -2.49 4.54 -2.85
CA HIS A 134 -3.65 4.01 -3.58
C HIS A 134 -3.38 2.61 -4.16
N GLY A 135 -2.23 2.44 -4.82
CA GLY A 135 -1.79 1.14 -5.36
C GLY A 135 -1.69 0.06 -4.28
N PHE A 136 -1.04 0.35 -3.15
CA PHE A 136 -0.98 -0.58 -2.01
C PHE A 136 -2.37 -0.94 -1.47
N THR A 137 -3.26 0.04 -1.34
CA THR A 137 -4.62 -0.21 -0.84
C THR A 137 -5.37 -1.19 -1.73
N TYR A 138 -5.27 -1.01 -3.05
CA TYR A 138 -5.83 -1.93 -4.04
C TYR A 138 -5.19 -3.33 -3.94
N MET A 139 -3.87 -3.41 -3.98
CA MET A 139 -3.14 -4.69 -3.92
C MET A 139 -3.41 -5.46 -2.62
N ARG A 140 -3.63 -4.75 -1.51
CA ARG A 140 -3.99 -5.33 -0.22
C ARG A 140 -5.45 -5.76 -0.09
N GLY A 141 -6.26 -5.56 -1.13
CA GLY A 141 -7.56 -6.20 -1.31
C GLY A 141 -8.76 -5.26 -1.32
N ALA A 142 -8.56 -3.94 -1.27
CA ALA A 142 -9.65 -3.01 -1.53
C ALA A 142 -10.04 -3.03 -3.01
N SER A 143 -11.33 -2.83 -3.32
CA SER A 143 -11.76 -2.62 -4.70
C SER A 143 -11.34 -1.23 -5.19
N VAL A 144 -11.15 -1.08 -6.50
CA VAL A 144 -10.94 0.23 -7.13
C VAL A 144 -12.10 1.19 -6.81
N GLN A 145 -13.34 0.69 -6.83
CA GLN A 145 -14.52 1.48 -6.44
C GLN A 145 -14.41 2.01 -5.01
N ALA A 146 -13.98 1.21 -4.03
CA ALA A 146 -13.88 1.65 -2.64
C ALA A 146 -12.74 2.67 -2.45
N VAL A 147 -11.61 2.51 -3.16
CA VAL A 147 -10.53 3.50 -3.17
C VAL A 147 -11.04 4.82 -3.74
N LEU A 148 -11.61 4.81 -4.96
CA LEU A 148 -12.12 6.02 -5.62
C LEU A 148 -13.26 6.69 -4.84
N ALA A 149 -14.15 5.90 -4.25
CA ALA A 149 -15.24 6.39 -3.40
C ALA A 149 -14.68 7.14 -2.17
N GLU A 150 -13.63 6.63 -1.54
CA GLU A 150 -12.99 7.31 -0.41
C GLU A 150 -12.35 8.64 -0.82
N LEU A 151 -11.64 8.66 -1.96
CA LEU A 151 -11.05 9.90 -2.49
C LEU A 151 -12.12 10.95 -2.84
N MET A 152 -13.30 10.52 -3.27
CA MET A 152 -14.45 11.40 -3.53
C MET A 152 -15.31 11.68 -2.29
N GLY A 153 -14.92 11.20 -1.10
CA GLY A 153 -15.63 11.41 0.16
C GLY A 153 -17.02 10.76 0.19
N ARG A 154 -17.17 9.56 -0.38
CA ARG A 154 -18.43 8.80 -0.43
C ARG A 154 -18.51 7.75 0.68
N ARG A 155 -19.72 7.39 1.11
CA ARG A 155 -19.94 6.45 2.22
C ARG A 155 -19.45 5.04 1.93
N THR A 156 -19.34 4.65 0.67
CA THR A 156 -18.82 3.35 0.25
C THR A 156 -17.29 3.33 0.14
N GLY A 157 -16.61 4.42 0.51
CA GLY A 157 -15.16 4.46 0.64
C GLY A 157 -14.64 3.50 1.69
N VAL A 158 -13.37 3.08 1.57
CA VAL A 158 -12.72 2.15 2.51
C VAL A 158 -12.71 2.66 3.97
N SER A 159 -12.82 3.98 4.16
CA SER A 159 -12.89 4.65 5.47
C SER A 159 -14.17 5.48 5.57
N PHE A 160 -15.22 5.09 4.84
CA PHE A 160 -16.55 5.71 4.86
C PHE A 160 -16.58 7.20 4.48
N GLY A 161 -15.60 7.67 3.71
CA GLY A 161 -15.44 9.08 3.32
C GLY A 161 -14.83 9.98 4.39
N LYS A 162 -14.34 9.42 5.51
CA LYS A 162 -13.72 10.18 6.61
C LYS A 162 -12.22 10.41 6.41
N GLY A 163 -11.54 9.53 5.67
CA GLY A 163 -10.08 9.52 5.54
C GLY A 163 -9.54 10.28 4.33
N GLY A 164 -10.22 10.17 3.19
CA GLY A 164 -9.74 10.71 1.91
C GLY A 164 -8.47 10.02 1.40
N SER A 165 -7.74 10.66 0.47
CA SER A 165 -6.61 10.06 -0.26
C SER A 165 -5.49 9.51 0.62
N MET A 166 -5.22 10.16 1.76
CA MET A 166 -4.04 9.82 2.57
C MET A 166 -4.30 8.71 3.58
N HIS A 167 -5.56 8.39 3.91
CA HIS A 167 -5.91 7.54 5.05
C HIS A 167 -6.80 6.37 4.62
N LEU A 168 -6.21 5.49 3.81
CA LEU A 168 -6.82 4.27 3.29
C LEU A 168 -6.31 3.06 4.06
N TYR A 169 -7.19 2.19 4.56
CA TYR A 169 -6.83 1.00 5.33
C TYR A 169 -7.48 -0.24 4.72
N ALA A 170 -6.83 -1.40 4.85
CA ALA A 170 -7.38 -2.70 4.44
C ALA A 170 -6.83 -3.81 5.35
N PRO A 171 -7.41 -5.02 5.37
CA PRO A 171 -6.84 -6.14 6.11
C PRO A 171 -5.36 -6.37 5.77
N GLY A 172 -4.50 -6.35 6.79
CA GLY A 172 -3.04 -6.45 6.61
C GLY A 172 -2.39 -5.24 5.93
N PHE A 173 -3.10 -4.11 5.78
CA PHE A 173 -2.59 -2.84 5.29
C PHE A 173 -2.92 -1.71 6.28
N TYR A 174 -1.89 -1.23 6.98
CA TYR A 174 -2.03 -0.34 8.14
C TYR A 174 -1.97 1.14 7.77
N GLY A 175 -2.49 1.47 6.60
CA GLY A 175 -2.72 2.86 6.24
C GLY A 175 -1.77 3.43 5.22
N GLY A 176 -2.30 4.42 4.51
CA GLY A 176 -1.52 5.61 4.22
C GLY A 176 -1.43 6.51 5.45
N ASN A 177 -0.24 7.06 5.69
CA ASN A 177 0.06 7.90 6.84
C ASN A 177 0.49 9.29 6.38
N GLY A 178 -0.18 10.33 6.88
CA GLY A 178 0.05 11.72 6.47
C GLY A 178 1.27 12.38 7.08
N ILE A 179 1.76 11.86 8.22
CA ILE A 179 2.91 12.43 8.94
C ILE A 179 4.19 11.73 8.50
N VAL A 180 5.07 12.48 7.85
CA VAL A 180 6.29 11.97 7.22
C VAL A 180 7.17 11.24 8.23
N GLY A 181 7.38 9.94 8.02
CA GLY A 181 8.25 9.08 8.83
C GLY A 181 7.55 8.40 10.01
N ALA A 182 6.34 8.84 10.38
CA ALA A 182 5.61 8.28 11.53
C ALA A 182 5.19 6.82 11.33
N GLN A 183 5.04 6.38 10.09
CA GLN A 183 4.70 5.00 9.77
C GLN A 183 5.86 4.02 9.98
N VAL A 184 7.11 4.50 10.05
CA VAL A 184 8.28 3.62 10.18
C VAL A 184 8.35 2.98 11.58
N PRO A 185 8.22 3.73 12.69
CA PRO A 185 8.05 3.12 14.01
C PRO A 185 6.83 2.21 14.12
N LEU A 186 5.70 2.58 13.48
CA LEU A 186 4.50 1.74 13.47
C LEU A 186 4.76 0.40 12.77
N GLY A 187 5.46 0.41 11.63
CA GLY A 187 5.89 -0.81 10.94
C GLY A 187 6.82 -1.68 11.78
N ALA A 188 7.77 -1.08 12.51
CA ALA A 188 8.59 -1.82 13.48
C ALA A 188 7.72 -2.45 14.60
N GLY A 189 6.68 -1.74 15.08
CA GLY A 189 5.72 -2.28 16.03
C GLY A 189 4.90 -3.45 15.48
N LEU A 190 4.52 -3.42 14.19
CA LEU A 190 3.86 -4.54 13.52
C LEU A 190 4.78 -5.77 13.40
N ALA A 191 6.05 -5.56 13.05
CA ALA A 191 7.06 -6.62 13.05
C ALA A 191 7.24 -7.24 14.45
N PHE A 192 7.29 -6.40 15.49
CA PHE A 192 7.30 -6.87 16.87
C PHE A 192 6.05 -7.71 17.19
N ALA A 193 4.86 -7.29 16.73
CA ALA A 193 3.64 -8.06 16.96
C ALA A 193 3.67 -9.45 16.28
N HIS A 194 4.21 -9.57 15.07
CA HIS A 194 4.41 -10.86 14.39
C HIS A 194 5.36 -11.76 15.19
N GLN A 195 6.51 -11.23 15.60
CA GLN A 195 7.48 -11.96 16.42
C GLN A 195 6.88 -12.39 17.77
N TYR A 196 6.16 -11.49 18.45
CA TYR A 196 5.53 -11.76 19.74
C TYR A 196 4.47 -12.85 19.67
N LYS A 197 3.77 -12.96 18.53
CA LYS A 197 2.76 -13.99 18.27
C LYS A 197 3.31 -15.26 17.65
N HIS A 198 4.63 -15.32 17.39
CA HIS A 198 5.29 -16.42 16.68
C HIS A 198 4.67 -16.69 15.30
N GLU A 199 4.33 -15.63 14.58
CA GLU A 199 3.81 -15.73 13.22
C GLU A 199 4.96 -15.81 12.22
N ASP A 200 4.84 -16.72 11.25
CA ASP A 200 5.71 -16.78 10.06
C ASP A 200 5.31 -15.66 9.09
N ALA A 201 5.55 -14.42 9.51
CA ALA A 201 5.14 -13.20 8.83
C ALA A 201 6.09 -12.05 9.20
N CYS A 202 6.19 -11.08 8.30
CA CYS A 202 7.01 -9.89 8.48
C CYS A 202 6.22 -8.60 8.20
N SER A 203 6.81 -7.46 8.56
CA SER A 203 6.25 -6.14 8.22
C SER A 203 7.09 -5.43 7.17
N PHE A 204 6.46 -5.00 6.08
CA PHE A 204 7.02 -4.09 5.10
C PHE A 204 6.63 -2.65 5.46
N ALA A 205 7.60 -1.90 5.97
CA ALA A 205 7.46 -0.52 6.43
C ALA A 205 8.05 0.45 5.42
N LEU A 206 7.20 1.02 4.57
CA LEU A 206 7.62 1.87 3.45
C LEU A 206 7.69 3.37 3.83
N TYR A 207 8.66 4.07 3.27
CA TYR A 207 8.86 5.51 3.41
C TYR A 207 9.58 6.08 2.18
N GLY A 208 9.45 7.39 1.92
CA GLY A 208 10.11 8.03 0.78
C GLY A 208 11.55 8.51 1.07
N ASP A 209 12.30 8.86 0.03
CA ASP A 209 13.65 9.44 0.15
C ASP A 209 13.70 10.66 1.08
N GLY A 210 12.72 11.57 1.02
CA GLY A 210 12.63 12.70 1.95
C GLY A 210 12.36 12.28 3.41
N ALA A 211 11.64 11.17 3.63
CA ALA A 211 11.32 10.65 4.95
C ALA A 211 12.51 9.94 5.61
N SER A 212 13.50 9.50 4.82
CA SER A 212 14.72 8.82 5.31
C SER A 212 15.60 9.68 6.24
N ASN A 213 15.33 10.99 6.33
CA ASN A 213 16.02 11.93 7.20
C ASN A 213 15.28 12.20 8.53
N GLN A 214 14.14 11.55 8.78
CA GLN A 214 13.39 11.68 10.03
C GLN A 214 14.11 10.91 11.16
N GLY A 215 14.28 11.54 12.33
CA GLY A 215 14.98 10.93 13.47
C GLY A 215 14.37 9.59 13.91
N GLN A 216 13.04 9.52 13.96
CA GLN A 216 12.30 8.30 14.35
C GLN A 216 12.56 7.09 13.42
N VAL A 217 13.05 7.31 12.19
CA VAL A 217 13.46 6.22 11.29
C VAL A 217 14.70 5.51 11.85
N PHE A 218 15.68 6.28 12.32
CA PHE A 218 16.90 5.74 12.92
C PHE A 218 16.66 5.11 14.29
N GLU A 219 15.75 5.70 15.09
CA GLU A 219 15.31 5.08 16.34
C GLU A 219 14.65 3.71 16.08
N SER A 220 13.83 3.62 15.03
CA SER A 220 13.20 2.37 14.60
C SER A 220 14.23 1.34 14.15
N PHE A 221 15.24 1.75 13.36
CA PHE A 221 16.35 0.87 12.97
C PHE A 221 17.08 0.30 14.19
N ASN A 222 17.44 1.15 15.15
CA ASN A 222 18.13 0.73 16.36
C ASN A 222 17.34 -0.33 17.14
N MET A 223 16.07 -0.06 17.43
CA MET A 223 15.23 -1.00 18.17
C MET A 223 14.96 -2.28 17.37
N ALA A 224 14.69 -2.16 16.07
CA ALA A 224 14.44 -3.32 15.23
C ALA A 224 15.65 -4.26 15.16
N LYS A 225 16.87 -3.71 15.06
CA LYS A 225 18.09 -4.52 15.07
C LYS A 225 18.34 -5.12 16.44
N LEU A 226 18.18 -4.33 17.51
CA LEU A 226 18.39 -4.76 18.89
C LEU A 226 17.51 -5.97 19.26
N TRP A 227 16.26 -5.98 18.81
CA TRP A 227 15.30 -7.06 19.09
C TRP A 227 15.21 -8.11 17.98
N ASN A 228 16.01 -7.95 16.93
CA ASN A 228 16.04 -8.83 15.76
C ASN A 228 14.65 -9.01 15.12
N LEU A 229 13.92 -7.90 14.94
CA LEU A 229 12.55 -7.91 14.45
C LEU A 229 12.46 -8.35 12.98
N PRO A 230 11.38 -9.05 12.57
CA PRO A 230 11.10 -9.38 11.17
C PRO A 230 10.55 -8.15 10.41
N ALA A 231 11.34 -7.08 10.33
CA ALA A 231 10.98 -5.81 9.71
C ALA A 231 11.77 -5.57 8.43
N VAL A 232 11.07 -5.31 7.33
CA VAL A 232 11.64 -4.86 6.06
C VAL A 232 11.35 -3.38 5.90
N PHE A 233 12.39 -2.56 5.98
CA PHE A 233 12.31 -1.10 5.87
C PHE A 233 12.55 -0.68 4.42
N CYS A 234 11.54 -0.14 3.74
CA CYS A 234 11.63 0.13 2.30
C CYS A 234 11.63 1.63 2.00
N CYS A 235 12.76 2.15 1.51
CA CYS A 235 12.87 3.49 0.96
C CYS A 235 12.43 3.51 -0.51
N GLU A 236 11.30 4.14 -0.82
CA GLU A 236 10.85 4.44 -2.18
C GLU A 236 11.57 5.70 -2.69
N ASN A 237 12.78 5.52 -3.22
CA ASN A 237 13.61 6.62 -3.73
C ASN A 237 13.14 7.08 -5.11
N ASN A 238 12.24 8.06 -5.12
CA ASN A 238 11.73 8.68 -6.34
C ASN A 238 12.46 9.97 -6.73
N LYS A 239 13.65 10.16 -6.15
CA LYS A 239 14.60 11.27 -6.38
C LYS A 239 14.22 12.62 -5.76
N TYR A 240 12.98 12.80 -5.29
CA TYR A 240 12.49 14.11 -4.84
C TYR A 240 11.54 14.02 -3.62
N GLY A 241 12.02 14.54 -2.48
CA GLY A 241 11.20 14.86 -1.31
C GLY A 241 10.40 16.14 -1.54
N MET A 242 9.13 16.01 -1.95
CA MET A 242 8.31 17.14 -2.43
C MET A 242 8.97 17.83 -3.63
N GLY A 243 9.63 18.97 -3.41
CA GLY A 243 10.39 19.70 -4.44
C GLY A 243 11.91 19.70 -4.23
N THR A 244 12.41 18.98 -3.23
CA THR A 244 13.83 18.94 -2.90
C THR A 244 14.45 17.65 -3.41
N ALA A 245 15.40 17.78 -4.34
CA ALA A 245 16.15 16.64 -4.87
C ALA A 245 16.94 15.92 -3.77
N ALA A 246 17.07 14.60 -3.87
CA ALA A 246 17.77 13.75 -2.90
C ALA A 246 19.17 14.27 -2.51
N ALA A 247 19.98 14.68 -3.49
CA ALA A 247 21.32 15.23 -3.25
C ALA A 247 21.34 16.57 -2.51
N ARG A 248 20.19 17.25 -2.39
CA ARG A 248 20.03 18.51 -1.65
C ARG A 248 19.45 18.32 -0.25
N SER A 249 18.83 17.17 0.03
CA SER A 249 18.23 16.86 1.32
C SER A 249 19.04 15.85 2.13
N SER A 250 19.88 15.03 1.48
CA SER A 250 20.60 13.92 2.11
C SER A 250 22.09 14.00 1.80
N ALA A 251 22.92 13.99 2.85
CA ALA A 251 24.39 13.93 2.70
C ALA A 251 24.87 12.59 2.12
N MET A 252 24.10 11.51 2.35
CA MET A 252 24.29 10.19 1.76
C MET A 252 23.00 9.78 1.05
N THR A 253 23.07 9.65 -0.27
CA THR A 253 21.92 9.30 -1.14
C THR A 253 21.80 7.80 -1.43
N GLU A 254 22.71 6.99 -0.89
CA GLU A 254 22.63 5.53 -0.89
C GLU A 254 21.76 5.10 0.30
N TYR A 255 20.44 5.14 0.11
CA TYR A 255 19.46 4.98 1.18
C TYR A 255 19.46 3.58 1.79
N PHE A 256 19.78 2.55 1.01
CA PHE A 256 19.93 1.18 1.50
C PHE A 256 21.05 1.02 2.55
N LYS A 257 22.05 1.90 2.58
CA LYS A 257 23.15 1.89 3.58
C LYS A 257 22.81 2.66 4.86
N ARG A 258 21.69 3.40 4.89
CA ARG A 258 21.32 4.29 6.01
C ARG A 258 20.93 3.54 7.28
N GLY A 259 20.65 2.23 7.18
CA GLY A 259 20.50 1.33 8.32
C GLY A 259 21.79 1.13 9.13
N GLN A 260 22.94 1.56 8.62
CA GLN A 260 24.27 1.44 9.23
C GLN A 260 24.64 -0.02 9.57
N TYR A 261 24.25 -0.51 10.73
CA TYR A 261 24.47 -1.89 11.16
C TYR A 261 23.36 -2.86 10.71
N ILE A 262 22.35 -2.37 9.99
CA ILE A 262 21.34 -3.19 9.32
C ILE A 262 21.77 -3.42 7.87
N PRO A 263 21.82 -4.68 7.39
CA PRO A 263 22.07 -4.97 5.99
C PRO A 263 21.08 -4.28 5.05
N GLY A 264 21.54 -3.97 3.84
CA GLY A 264 20.82 -3.17 2.88
C GLY A 264 20.84 -3.75 1.47
N LEU A 265 19.76 -3.56 0.71
CA LEU A 265 19.64 -3.94 -0.68
C LEU A 265 19.05 -2.79 -1.50
N LYS A 266 19.82 -2.25 -2.45
CA LYS A 266 19.29 -1.37 -3.49
C LYS A 266 18.69 -2.22 -4.61
N VAL A 267 17.54 -1.80 -5.12
CA VAL A 267 16.74 -2.53 -6.11
C VAL A 267 16.35 -1.57 -7.23
N ASN A 268 16.42 -2.03 -8.48
CA ASN A 268 15.79 -1.34 -9.60
C ASN A 268 14.26 -1.34 -9.41
N GLY A 269 13.71 -0.27 -8.85
CA GLY A 269 12.28 -0.10 -8.57
C GLY A 269 11.43 0.22 -9.80
N MET A 270 12.03 0.27 -10.99
CA MET A 270 11.34 0.40 -12.27
C MET A 270 11.16 -0.95 -12.97
N ASP A 271 11.79 -2.02 -12.47
CA ASP A 271 11.63 -3.39 -12.97
C ASP A 271 10.86 -4.23 -11.95
N ILE A 272 9.63 -4.59 -12.30
CA ILE A 272 8.74 -5.43 -11.48
C ILE A 272 9.34 -6.80 -11.14
N LEU A 273 10.15 -7.38 -12.03
CA LEU A 273 10.79 -8.68 -11.82
C LEU A 273 11.87 -8.57 -10.73
N ALA A 274 12.69 -7.51 -10.79
CA ALA A 274 13.66 -7.19 -9.74
C ALA A 274 12.96 -6.87 -8.41
N VAL A 275 11.88 -6.09 -8.41
CA VAL A 275 11.11 -5.79 -7.19
C VAL A 275 10.53 -7.07 -6.58
N TYR A 276 9.91 -7.94 -7.38
CA TYR A 276 9.36 -9.21 -6.91
C TYR A 276 10.45 -10.07 -6.25
N GLN A 277 11.58 -10.29 -6.93
CA GLN A 277 12.66 -11.12 -6.43
C GLN A 277 13.29 -10.55 -5.16
N ALA A 278 13.56 -9.24 -5.10
CA ALA A 278 14.07 -8.58 -3.91
C ALA A 278 13.09 -8.63 -2.74
N SER A 279 11.80 -8.48 -2.99
CA SER A 279 10.77 -8.53 -1.95
C SER A 279 10.60 -9.94 -1.40
N LYS A 280 10.72 -10.96 -2.26
CA LYS A 280 10.71 -12.37 -1.87
C LYS A 280 11.92 -12.68 -0.99
N PHE A 281 13.11 -12.29 -1.44
CA PHE A 281 14.33 -12.41 -0.64
C PHE A 281 14.22 -11.70 0.71
N ALA A 282 13.69 -10.48 0.74
CA ALA A 282 13.54 -9.70 1.97
C ALA A 282 12.56 -10.34 2.96
N LYS A 283 11.45 -10.89 2.44
CA LYS A 283 10.52 -11.68 3.25
C LYS A 283 11.23 -12.91 3.83
N ASP A 284 11.86 -13.72 2.98
CA ASP A 284 12.53 -14.96 3.38
C ASP A 284 13.63 -14.67 4.41
N TRP A 285 14.38 -13.57 4.24
CA TRP A 285 15.36 -13.05 5.20
C TRP A 285 14.73 -12.77 6.57
N ALA A 286 13.66 -11.97 6.59
CA ALA A 286 13.01 -11.52 7.82
C ALA A 286 12.40 -12.69 8.59
N VAL A 287 11.70 -13.60 7.92
CA VAL A 287 11.05 -14.75 8.56
C VAL A 287 12.03 -15.84 9.00
N SER A 288 13.20 -15.94 8.34
CA SER A 288 14.28 -16.85 8.76
C SER A 288 15.02 -16.40 10.02
N GLY A 289 14.63 -15.26 10.62
CA GLY A 289 15.22 -14.77 11.87
C GLY A 289 16.55 -14.04 11.68
N ASN A 290 16.88 -13.58 10.47
CA ASN A 290 18.08 -12.78 10.21
C ASN A 290 17.95 -11.31 10.68
N GLY A 291 16.79 -10.96 11.25
CA GLY A 291 16.47 -9.64 11.75
C GLY A 291 16.02 -8.68 10.65
N PRO A 292 16.11 -7.36 10.88
CA PRO A 292 15.61 -6.39 9.93
C PRO A 292 16.50 -6.28 8.70
N LEU A 293 15.91 -5.75 7.61
CA LEU A 293 16.58 -5.47 6.35
C LEU A 293 16.14 -4.10 5.81
N VAL A 294 17.05 -3.33 5.21
CA VAL A 294 16.73 -2.05 4.55
C VAL A 294 16.73 -2.23 3.03
N LEU A 295 15.61 -1.96 2.38
CA LEU A 295 15.51 -1.93 0.92
C LEU A 295 15.47 -0.49 0.41
N GLU A 296 16.15 -0.21 -0.70
CA GLU A 296 15.94 1.01 -1.48
C GLU A 296 15.40 0.62 -2.85
N TYR A 297 14.13 0.94 -3.12
CA TYR A 297 13.58 0.85 -4.46
C TYR A 297 13.88 2.17 -5.19
N GLU A 298 14.84 2.12 -6.11
CA GLU A 298 15.14 3.24 -7.00
C GLU A 298 14.07 3.35 -8.08
N THR A 299 13.20 4.34 -7.95
CA THR A 299 11.99 4.46 -8.79
C THR A 299 11.78 5.90 -9.25
N TYR A 300 10.64 6.19 -9.87
CA TYR A 300 10.32 7.53 -10.33
C TYR A 300 8.81 7.81 -10.39
N ARG A 301 8.40 8.99 -9.91
CA ARG A 301 7.01 9.47 -10.06
C ARG A 301 6.89 10.42 -11.25
N TYR A 302 5.96 10.14 -12.16
CA TYR A 302 5.76 10.98 -13.34
C TYR A 302 5.01 12.28 -13.04
N GLY A 303 4.06 12.23 -12.11
CA GLY A 303 3.38 13.43 -11.60
C GLY A 303 4.25 14.24 -10.63
N GLY A 304 3.83 15.47 -10.34
CA GLY A 304 4.40 16.26 -9.23
C GLY A 304 4.17 15.59 -7.87
N HIS A 305 4.50 16.29 -6.78
CA HIS A 305 4.41 15.71 -5.45
C HIS A 305 2.98 15.27 -5.13
N SER A 306 2.03 16.18 -5.36
CA SER A 306 0.58 16.01 -5.24
C SER A 306 -0.09 16.73 -6.41
N MET A 307 -1.42 16.65 -6.50
CA MET A 307 -2.20 17.36 -7.52
C MET A 307 -2.08 18.90 -7.49
N SER A 308 -1.60 19.50 -6.39
CA SER A 308 -1.33 20.95 -6.33
C SER A 308 0.06 21.35 -6.84
N ASP A 309 0.94 20.38 -7.08
CA ASP A 309 2.30 20.60 -7.55
C ASP A 309 2.45 20.15 -9.01
N PRO A 310 2.70 21.07 -9.97
CA PRO A 310 2.96 20.71 -11.36
C PRO A 310 4.27 19.92 -11.57
N GLY A 311 5.22 20.01 -10.64
CA GLY A 311 6.49 19.28 -10.69
C GLY A 311 7.50 19.78 -11.72
N THR A 312 7.36 21.02 -12.21
CA THR A 312 8.21 21.61 -13.27
C THR A 312 9.23 22.63 -12.76
N THR A 313 9.19 23.02 -11.47
CA THR A 313 10.07 24.04 -10.90
C THR A 313 11.39 23.49 -10.37
N TYR A 314 11.50 22.17 -10.20
CA TYR A 314 12.65 21.51 -9.58
C TYR A 314 13.22 20.33 -10.39
N ARG A 315 12.68 20.10 -11.61
CA ARG A 315 13.11 19.08 -12.57
C ARG A 315 12.55 19.38 -13.96
N THR A 316 13.17 18.83 -15.00
CA THR A 316 12.78 19.12 -16.39
C THR A 316 11.71 18.17 -16.89
N ARG A 317 10.96 18.60 -17.92
CA ARG A 317 10.02 17.71 -18.63
C ARG A 317 10.76 16.59 -19.37
N ASP A 318 11.96 16.88 -19.86
CA ASP A 318 12.81 15.91 -20.57
C ASP A 318 13.25 14.77 -19.66
N GLU A 319 13.58 15.05 -18.39
CA GLU A 319 13.89 14.02 -17.39
C GLU A 319 12.71 13.06 -17.20
N ILE A 320 11.49 13.60 -17.03
CA ILE A 320 10.28 12.80 -16.84
C ILE A 320 9.98 11.98 -18.10
N GLN A 321 10.11 12.58 -19.29
CA GLN A 321 9.87 11.91 -20.56
C GLN A 321 10.91 10.82 -20.84
N HIS A 322 12.17 11.07 -20.49
CA HIS A 322 13.24 10.08 -20.57
C HIS A 322 12.91 8.88 -19.68
N MET A 323 12.59 9.11 -18.40
CA MET A 323 12.19 8.05 -17.48
C MET A 323 10.99 7.25 -18.00
N ARG A 324 9.94 7.91 -18.46
CA ARG A 324 8.73 7.24 -18.99
C ARG A 324 9.00 6.45 -20.27
N SER A 325 9.82 6.95 -21.18
CA SER A 325 10.05 6.31 -22.47
C SER A 325 11.06 5.17 -22.40
N LYS A 326 11.96 5.17 -21.42
CA LYS A 326 13.05 4.19 -21.30
C LYS A 326 12.87 3.18 -20.19
N ASN A 327 12.20 3.56 -19.10
CA ASN A 327 12.17 2.78 -17.87
C ASN A 327 10.74 2.60 -17.32
N ASP A 328 9.68 2.75 -18.12
CA ASP A 328 8.32 2.55 -17.59
C ASP A 328 8.10 1.07 -17.19
N PRO A 329 7.60 0.79 -15.97
CA PRO A 329 7.54 -0.57 -15.44
C PRO A 329 6.53 -1.45 -16.21
N ILE A 330 5.46 -0.85 -16.74
CA ILE A 330 4.45 -1.56 -17.52
C ILE A 330 5.02 -1.88 -18.91
N ALA A 331 5.69 -0.90 -19.53
CA ALA A 331 6.37 -1.12 -20.80
C ALA A 331 7.50 -2.17 -20.69
N GLY A 332 8.28 -2.15 -19.61
CA GLY A 332 9.31 -3.14 -19.30
C GLY A 332 8.75 -4.56 -19.27
N LEU A 333 7.75 -4.81 -18.42
CA LEU A 333 7.15 -6.15 -18.35
C LEU A 333 6.44 -6.56 -19.65
N LYS A 334 5.82 -5.61 -20.37
CA LYS A 334 5.25 -5.88 -21.69
C LYS A 334 6.30 -6.48 -22.63
N MET A 335 7.51 -5.91 -22.69
CA MET A 335 8.57 -6.43 -23.57
C MET A 335 8.93 -7.87 -23.21
N HIS A 336 9.13 -8.17 -21.92
CA HIS A 336 9.40 -9.54 -21.46
C HIS A 336 8.28 -10.52 -21.82
N LEU A 337 7.01 -10.13 -21.66
CA LEU A 337 5.88 -10.99 -22.02
C LEU A 337 5.85 -11.34 -23.52
N LEU A 338 6.22 -10.39 -24.39
CA LEU A 338 6.29 -10.61 -25.84
C LEU A 338 7.51 -11.46 -26.23
N GLU A 339 8.69 -11.15 -25.68
CA GLU A 339 9.94 -11.86 -25.95
C GLU A 339 9.88 -13.33 -25.52
N LEU A 340 9.24 -13.60 -24.38
CA LEU A 340 9.04 -14.95 -23.86
C LEU A 340 7.86 -15.69 -24.55
N GLY A 341 7.16 -15.04 -25.50
CA GLY A 341 6.00 -15.62 -26.18
C GLY A 341 4.83 -15.93 -25.25
N ILE A 342 4.72 -15.22 -24.12
CA ILE A 342 3.68 -15.44 -23.09
C ILE A 342 2.38 -14.74 -23.48
N ALA A 343 2.48 -13.62 -24.21
CA ALA A 343 1.34 -12.89 -24.75
C ALA A 343 1.69 -12.36 -26.14
N THR A 344 0.65 -12.14 -26.93
CA THR A 344 0.71 -11.42 -28.21
C THR A 344 0.42 -9.93 -28.03
N GLU A 345 0.78 -9.10 -29.02
CA GLU A 345 0.42 -7.68 -29.03
C GLU A 345 -1.10 -7.45 -28.98
N GLU A 346 -1.88 -8.33 -29.60
CA GLU A 346 -3.34 -8.32 -29.59
C GLU A 346 -3.89 -8.58 -28.19
N GLU A 347 -3.36 -9.58 -27.47
CA GLU A 347 -3.75 -9.89 -26.10
C GLU A 347 -3.38 -8.76 -25.14
N ILE A 348 -2.19 -8.18 -25.28
CA ILE A 348 -1.76 -7.02 -24.49
C ILE A 348 -2.74 -5.85 -24.67
N LYS A 349 -3.09 -5.50 -25.91
CA LYS A 349 -4.10 -4.46 -26.20
C LYS A 349 -5.47 -4.81 -25.62
N ALA A 350 -5.85 -6.09 -25.63
CA ALA A 350 -7.09 -6.55 -25.03
C ALA A 350 -7.10 -6.37 -23.50
N TYR A 351 -5.99 -6.66 -22.81
CA TYR A 351 -5.84 -6.42 -21.37
C TYR A 351 -5.91 -4.93 -21.04
N ASP A 352 -5.24 -4.07 -21.81
CA ASP A 352 -5.33 -2.61 -21.64
C ASP A 352 -6.76 -2.10 -21.77
N LYS A 353 -7.49 -2.58 -22.78
CA LYS A 353 -8.90 -2.23 -23.01
C LYS A 353 -9.80 -2.74 -21.89
N ALA A 354 -9.57 -3.96 -21.41
CA ALA A 354 -10.33 -4.56 -20.32
C ALA A 354 -10.09 -3.80 -19.01
N ALA A 355 -8.84 -3.48 -18.67
CA ALA A 355 -8.50 -2.71 -17.48
C ALA A 355 -9.10 -1.30 -17.52
N ARG A 356 -9.05 -0.63 -18.69
CA ARG A 356 -9.71 0.67 -18.88
C ARG A 356 -11.22 0.55 -18.64
N LYS A 357 -11.89 -0.39 -19.31
CA LYS A 357 -13.34 -0.59 -19.15
C LYS A 357 -13.70 -0.87 -17.69
N TYR A 358 -12.95 -1.75 -17.03
CA TYR A 358 -13.13 -2.05 -15.62
C TYR A 358 -13.03 -0.79 -14.75
N VAL A 359 -11.94 -0.01 -14.87
CA VAL A 359 -11.78 1.21 -14.06
C VAL A 359 -12.84 2.25 -14.37
N ASP A 360 -13.22 2.44 -15.63
CA ASP A 360 -14.30 3.35 -16.03
C ASP A 360 -15.63 2.95 -15.34
N GLU A 361 -15.98 1.66 -15.31
CA GLU A 361 -17.14 1.14 -14.58
C GLU A 361 -17.03 1.39 -13.06
N GLN A 362 -15.85 1.20 -12.46
CA GLN A 362 -15.63 1.45 -11.03
C GLN A 362 -15.73 2.95 -10.68
N VAL A 363 -15.32 3.85 -11.59
CA VAL A 363 -15.49 5.30 -11.45
C VAL A 363 -16.98 5.65 -11.41
N GLU A 364 -17.78 5.12 -12.33
CA GLU A 364 -19.23 5.35 -12.37
C GLU A 364 -19.90 4.87 -11.07
N LEU A 365 -19.56 3.68 -10.60
CA LEU A 365 -20.08 3.13 -9.34
C LEU A 365 -19.68 3.99 -8.12
N ALA A 366 -18.43 4.46 -8.08
CA ALA A 366 -17.94 5.30 -7.00
C ALA A 366 -18.61 6.69 -7.01
N ASP A 367 -18.84 7.26 -8.20
CA ASP A 367 -19.45 8.59 -8.34
C ASP A 367 -20.95 8.60 -8.04
N ALA A 368 -21.63 7.51 -8.38
CA ALA A 368 -23.04 7.28 -8.05
C ALA A 368 -23.27 6.94 -6.57
N ALA A 369 -22.23 6.55 -5.84
CA ALA A 369 -22.35 6.19 -4.43
C ALA A 369 -22.76 7.40 -3.56
N PRO A 370 -23.64 7.21 -2.57
CA PRO A 370 -24.10 8.31 -1.72
C PRO A 370 -22.93 8.91 -0.92
N ALA A 371 -22.96 10.22 -0.73
CA ALA A 371 -22.15 10.87 0.30
C ALA A 371 -22.56 10.34 1.69
N PRO A 372 -21.67 10.38 2.70
CA PRO A 372 -22.06 10.18 4.09
C PRO A 372 -23.21 11.11 4.45
N GLU A 373 -24.21 10.58 5.16
CA GLU A 373 -25.35 11.39 5.56
C GLU A 373 -24.88 12.56 6.44
N ALA A 374 -25.39 13.76 6.18
CA ALA A 374 -25.05 14.98 6.92
C ALA A 374 -25.71 15.03 8.31
N LYS A 375 -25.61 13.94 9.08
CA LYS A 375 -26.06 13.82 10.47
C LYS A 375 -24.88 13.93 11.41
N MET A 376 -25.08 14.57 12.56
CA MET A 376 -24.01 14.69 13.52
C MET A 376 -23.58 13.36 14.13
N SER A 377 -24.50 12.39 14.27
CA SER A 377 -24.13 11.04 14.72
C SER A 377 -23.04 10.41 13.85
N ILE A 378 -23.08 10.63 12.53
CA ILE A 378 -22.06 10.14 11.58
C ILE A 378 -20.68 10.77 11.83
N LEU A 379 -20.64 12.03 12.31
CA LEU A 379 -19.39 12.70 12.66
C LEU A 379 -18.73 12.05 13.89
N PHE A 380 -19.53 11.52 14.81
CA PHE A 380 -19.07 10.90 16.05
C PHE A 380 -18.89 9.38 15.96
N GLU A 381 -19.27 8.76 14.83
CA GLU A 381 -18.97 7.36 14.55
C GLU A 381 -17.45 7.11 14.54
N ASP A 382 -17.03 5.98 15.10
CA ASP A 382 -15.66 5.46 15.06
C ASP A 382 -14.61 6.32 15.79
N VAL A 383 -15.02 7.27 16.63
CA VAL A 383 -14.10 8.02 17.51
C VAL A 383 -13.48 7.08 18.57
N TYR A 384 -14.27 6.13 19.05
CA TYR A 384 -13.84 5.05 19.93
C TYR A 384 -14.14 3.70 19.28
N VAL A 385 -13.42 2.67 19.72
CA VAL A 385 -13.75 1.29 19.36
C VAL A 385 -15.09 0.93 20.03
N PRO A 386 -16.02 0.24 19.33
CA PRO A 386 -17.29 -0.15 19.91
C PRO A 386 -17.15 -0.85 21.27
N GLY A 387 -17.78 -0.29 22.30
CA GLY A 387 -17.73 -0.77 23.69
C GLY A 387 -16.64 -0.13 24.55
N SER A 388 -15.81 0.77 24.01
CA SER A 388 -14.82 1.53 24.76
C SER A 388 -15.16 3.03 24.87
N GLU A 389 -16.37 3.42 24.50
CA GLU A 389 -16.83 4.81 24.54
C GLU A 389 -16.89 5.32 25.99
N THR A 390 -16.48 6.57 26.19
CA THR A 390 -16.91 7.33 27.38
C THR A 390 -18.40 7.68 27.26
N PRO A 391 -19.14 7.90 28.36
CA PRO A 391 -20.56 8.25 28.27
C PRO A 391 -20.83 9.46 27.38
N THR A 392 -19.92 10.45 27.40
CA THR A 392 -19.97 11.62 26.54
C THR A 392 -18.61 11.94 25.92
N LEU A 393 -18.64 12.63 24.77
CA LEU A 393 -17.49 13.26 24.14
C LEU A 393 -17.73 14.76 24.05
N ARG A 394 -16.86 15.53 24.70
CA ARG A 394 -16.93 16.99 24.70
C ARG A 394 -16.70 17.52 23.28
N GLY A 395 -17.67 18.27 22.77
CA GLY A 395 -17.51 19.02 21.52
C GLY A 395 -16.75 20.33 21.71
N ARG A 396 -16.71 21.16 20.67
CA ARG A 396 -16.05 22.48 20.75
C ARG A 396 -16.74 23.40 21.76
N LEU A 397 -18.06 23.43 21.74
CA LEU A 397 -18.91 24.11 22.72
C LEU A 397 -19.61 23.10 23.62
N GLN A 398 -20.20 23.56 24.72
CA GLN A 398 -20.89 22.65 25.65
C GLN A 398 -22.04 21.94 24.93
N GLU A 399 -22.85 22.67 24.17
CA GLU A 399 -23.94 22.19 23.34
C GLU A 399 -23.51 21.25 22.21
N ASP A 400 -22.21 21.16 21.90
CA ASP A 400 -21.67 20.20 20.92
C ASP A 400 -21.28 18.86 21.57
N THR A 401 -21.49 18.70 22.88
CA THR A 401 -21.16 17.46 23.59
C THR A 401 -22.06 16.33 23.14
N TRP A 402 -21.45 15.27 22.63
CA TRP A 402 -22.15 14.06 22.18
C TRP A 402 -22.33 13.08 23.33
N ASP A 403 -23.53 12.54 23.47
CA ASP A 403 -23.86 11.47 24.41
C ASP A 403 -23.99 10.16 23.63
N PHE A 404 -23.05 9.24 23.83
CA PHE A 404 -23.05 7.94 23.15
C PHE A 404 -24.15 7.01 23.67
N THR A 405 -24.59 7.20 24.92
CA THR A 405 -25.66 6.38 25.54
C THR A 405 -27.01 6.69 24.91
N ASN A 406 -27.29 7.98 24.72
CA ASN A 406 -28.57 8.46 24.19
C ASN A 406 -28.54 8.77 22.69
N ASN A 407 -27.37 8.67 22.05
CA ASN A 407 -27.14 8.95 20.63
C ASN A 407 -27.66 10.34 20.19
N LYS A 408 -27.42 11.36 21.02
CA LYS A 408 -27.85 12.75 20.83
C LYS A 408 -26.86 13.74 21.46
N PHE A 409 -27.08 15.03 21.27
CA PHE A 409 -26.34 16.03 22.03
C PHE A 409 -26.81 16.05 23.49
N ALA A 410 -25.86 16.08 24.42
CA ALA A 410 -26.13 16.02 25.86
C ALA A 410 -26.87 17.26 26.38
N PHE A 411 -26.70 18.41 25.71
CA PHE A 411 -27.19 19.71 26.16
C PHE A 411 -27.95 20.50 25.09
N ARG A 412 -28.42 19.83 24.03
CA ARG A 412 -29.39 20.43 23.09
C ARG A 412 -30.73 19.76 23.34
N ASP A 413 -31.75 20.59 23.54
CA ASP A 413 -33.14 20.15 23.70
C ASP A 413 -33.69 19.44 22.45
#